data_AF-A0AA40FCL8-F1
#
_entry.id   AF-A0AA40FCL8-F1
#
_cell.length_a   1.000
_cell.length_b   1.000
_cell.length_c   1.000
_cell.angle_alpha   90.00
_cell.angle_beta   90.00
_cell.angle_gamma   90.00
#
_symmetry.space_group_name_H-M   'P 1'
#
loop_
_entity.id
_entity.type
_entity.pdbx_description
1 polymer ?
#
loop_
_entity_poly.entity_id
_entity_poly.type
_entity_poly.pdbx_seq_one_letter_code
_entity_poly.pdbx_strand_id
1 'polypeptide(L)'
;MVPAEATEGETLSRREKLILTLRFLKIYWKILFAVIWALILIPPLLVYNYKETRCAYAILIMAGYWITECFPMAVTSLIPVVLFPAFGVLSTADTCGCYVNDTIMVFIGGLVLAIAIEHSSLHLRIALGVMKTVGCTHGKLLGGLCAVTAFISMWVSNTAATAMMVPIIFAVLNELEQAGYCRVYDQLPVPPGSLDPPEQRPTRITTAYLLAAAYCSTFGGTGTLVGTGTNLTFKGIFESIFPGSEGINFTQWMIASLPQMIVNTFLTWFYLRVVYMGFLRPRSKDAQIADIGIEGEMVTNQVIEQRYKELGNIRFHEGAVAGLFIVCIFLWLFRKPGFVRGWAEVITDM
;
A
#
# COMPACT_ATOMS: atom_id res chain seq x y z
N MET A 1 -26.82 64.80 -7.02
CA MET A 1 -26.96 64.31 -5.63
C MET A 1 -27.12 62.80 -5.70
N VAL A 2 -26.01 62.09 -5.55
CA VAL A 2 -25.94 60.63 -5.42
C VAL A 2 -25.78 60.38 -3.92
N PRO A 3 -26.65 59.60 -3.25
CA PRO A 3 -26.45 59.31 -1.84
C PRO A 3 -25.26 58.36 -1.68
N ALA A 4 -24.42 58.67 -0.70
CA ALA A 4 -23.23 57.93 -0.35
C ALA A 4 -23.55 56.47 -0.02
N GLU A 5 -22.88 55.54 -0.70
CA GLU A 5 -22.79 54.15 -0.24
C GLU A 5 -22.07 54.11 1.09
N ALA A 6 -22.78 53.63 2.11
CA ALA A 6 -22.26 53.38 3.43
C ALA A 6 -21.21 52.26 3.38
N THR A 7 -19.93 52.62 3.45
CA THR A 7 -18.87 51.72 3.90
C THR A 7 -18.85 51.71 5.43
N GLU A 8 -19.86 51.11 6.06
CA GLU A 8 -19.80 50.70 7.46
C GLU A 8 -19.35 49.23 7.51
N GLY A 9 -18.16 48.99 8.04
CA GLY A 9 -17.69 47.63 8.29
C GLY A 9 -18.57 46.96 9.33
N GLU A 10 -19.39 45.98 8.91
CA GLU A 10 -20.14 45.11 9.80
C GLU A 10 -19.20 44.51 10.86
N THR A 11 -19.33 44.99 12.09
CA THR A 11 -18.53 44.51 13.21
C THR A 11 -19.07 43.15 13.65
N LEU A 12 -18.50 42.08 13.09
CA LEU A 12 -18.81 40.69 13.43
C LEU A 12 -18.99 40.48 14.95
N SER A 13 -20.09 39.81 15.32
CA SER A 13 -20.42 39.49 16.70
C SER A 13 -19.34 38.61 17.33
N ARG A 14 -19.13 38.71 18.66
CA ARG A 14 -18.14 37.88 19.39
C ARG A 14 -18.33 36.39 19.11
N ARG A 15 -19.58 35.94 18.98
CA ARG A 15 -19.92 34.54 18.70
C ARG A 15 -19.52 34.12 17.28
N GLU A 16 -19.72 35.00 16.30
CA GLU A 16 -19.34 34.76 14.92
C GLU A 16 -17.82 34.75 14.75
N LYS A 17 -17.11 35.69 15.41
CA LYS A 17 -15.64 35.69 15.50
C LYS A 17 -15.12 34.40 16.11
N LEU A 18 -15.74 33.89 17.18
CA LEU A 18 -15.36 32.63 17.82
C LEU A 18 -15.56 31.44 16.86
N ILE A 19 -16.70 31.36 16.18
CA ILE A 19 -17.01 30.29 15.21
C ILE A 19 -16.02 30.32 14.04
N LEU A 20 -15.74 31.50 13.49
CA LEU A 20 -14.78 31.67 12.41
C LEU A 20 -13.36 31.31 12.85
N THR A 21 -12.96 31.68 14.07
CA THR A 21 -11.65 31.32 14.65
C THR A 21 -11.54 29.81 14.83
N LEU A 22 -12.59 29.14 15.34
CA LEU A 22 -12.61 27.68 15.47
C LEU A 22 -12.56 26.96 14.13
N ARG A 23 -13.27 27.48 13.11
CA ARG A 23 -13.17 26.96 11.74
C ARG A 23 -11.77 27.14 11.16
N PHE A 24 -11.15 28.30 11.36
CA PHE A 24 -9.77 28.56 10.96
C PHE A 24 -8.80 27.57 11.62
N LEU A 25 -8.88 27.41 12.95
CA LEU A 25 -8.04 26.46 13.68
C LEU A 25 -8.25 25.03 13.16
N LYS A 26 -9.49 24.59 12.91
CA LYS A 26 -9.78 23.25 12.38
C LYS A 26 -9.20 23.02 10.99
N ILE A 27 -9.22 24.03 10.11
CA ILE A 27 -8.70 23.93 8.75
C ILE A 27 -7.17 23.94 8.74
N TYR A 28 -6.54 24.83 9.52
CA TYR A 28 -5.09 25.07 9.48
C TYR A 28 -4.30 24.43 10.63
N TRP A 29 -4.90 23.53 11.40
CA TRP A 29 -4.26 22.92 12.58
C TRP A 29 -2.90 22.27 12.27
N LYS A 30 -2.74 21.67 11.08
CA LYS A 30 -1.48 21.05 10.66
C LYS A 30 -0.33 22.05 10.53
N ILE A 31 -0.60 23.22 9.94
CA ILE A 31 0.40 24.29 9.78
C ILE A 31 0.73 24.90 11.14
N LEU A 32 -0.30 25.16 11.94
CA LEU A 32 -0.12 25.67 13.30
C LEU A 32 0.71 24.71 14.15
N PHE A 33 0.41 23.41 14.09
CA PHE A 33 1.19 22.37 14.73
C PHE A 33 2.65 22.39 14.23
N ALA A 34 2.88 22.44 12.92
CA ALA A 34 4.23 22.41 12.37
C ALA A 34 5.11 23.56 12.90
N VAL A 35 4.56 24.78 12.96
CA VAL A 35 5.26 25.97 13.46
C VAL A 35 5.44 25.89 14.97
N ILE A 36 4.36 25.63 15.71
CA ILE A 36 4.40 25.57 17.18
C ILE A 36 5.34 24.47 17.66
N TRP A 37 5.30 23.30 17.03
CA TRP A 37 6.17 22.16 17.36
C TRP A 37 7.65 22.53 17.17
N ALA A 38 8.00 23.14 16.03
CA ALA A 38 9.36 23.60 15.79
C ALA A 38 9.82 24.63 16.82
N LEU A 39 8.95 25.57 17.23
CA LEU A 39 9.26 26.59 18.22
C LEU A 39 9.42 26.02 19.64
N ILE A 40 8.57 25.08 20.04
CA ILE A 40 8.63 24.43 21.36
C ILE A 40 9.94 23.66 21.55
N LEU A 41 10.54 23.16 20.47
CA LEU A 41 11.79 22.40 20.50
C LEU A 41 13.05 23.28 20.49
N ILE A 42 12.94 24.60 20.30
CA ILE A 42 14.09 25.53 20.27
C ILE A 42 14.76 25.73 21.65
N PRO A 43 14.04 25.88 22.79
CA PRO A 43 14.68 26.19 24.06
C PRO A 43 15.80 25.20 24.47
N PRO A 44 15.65 23.86 24.34
CA PRO A 44 16.75 22.92 24.58
C PRO A 44 18.00 23.17 23.71
N LEU A 45 17.81 23.60 22.46
CA LEU A 45 18.89 23.93 21.52
C LEU A 45 19.70 25.15 21.98
N LEU A 46 19.04 26.13 22.59
CA LEU A 46 19.68 27.35 23.09
C LEU A 46 20.42 27.12 24.41
N VAL A 47 19.91 26.22 25.26
CA VAL A 47 20.51 25.92 26.57
C VAL A 47 21.69 24.96 26.43
N TYR A 48 21.58 23.92 25.59
CA TYR A 48 22.61 22.89 25.41
C TYR A 48 23.16 22.91 23.99
N ASN A 49 24.26 23.62 23.79
CA ASN A 49 24.84 23.82 22.46
C ASN A 49 25.78 22.68 22.03
N TYR A 50 25.34 21.43 22.18
CA TYR A 50 26.08 20.22 21.76
C TYR A 50 25.59 19.70 20.41
N LYS A 51 26.43 18.95 19.68
CA LYS A 51 26.06 18.39 18.36
C LYS A 51 24.87 17.42 18.48
N GLU A 52 24.82 16.68 19.57
CA GLU A 52 23.80 15.71 19.94
C GLU A 52 22.44 16.38 20.10
N THR A 53 22.38 17.54 20.76
CA THR A 53 21.14 18.32 20.94
C THR A 53 20.62 18.88 19.62
N ARG A 54 21.53 19.35 18.75
CA ARG A 54 21.18 19.83 17.40
C ARG A 54 20.64 18.70 16.51
N CYS A 55 21.24 17.52 16.60
CA CYS A 55 20.74 16.31 15.93
C CYS A 55 19.36 15.90 16.48
N ALA A 56 19.20 15.87 17.80
CA ALA A 56 17.94 15.53 18.45
C ALA A 56 16.81 16.49 18.07
N TYR A 57 17.09 17.80 17.94
CA TYR A 57 16.12 18.78 17.46
C TYR A 57 15.57 18.43 16.07
N ALA A 58 16.46 18.14 15.12
CA ALA A 58 16.06 17.76 13.76
C ALA A 58 15.25 16.45 13.76
N ILE A 59 15.66 15.44 14.53
CA ILE A 59 14.93 14.17 14.65
C ILE A 59 13.53 14.37 15.26
N LEU A 60 13.41 15.16 16.33
CA LEU A 60 12.12 15.42 16.99
C LEU A 60 11.17 16.25 16.11
N ILE A 61 11.69 17.18 15.31
CA ILE A 61 10.91 17.87 14.28
C ILE A 61 10.37 16.86 13.28
N MET A 62 11.24 16.03 12.70
CA MET A 62 10.83 15.04 11.72
C MET A 62 9.81 14.05 12.29
N ALA A 63 10.01 13.59 13.52
CA ALA A 63 9.08 12.68 14.20
C ALA A 63 7.69 13.31 14.35
N GLY A 64 7.61 14.56 14.82
CA GLY A 64 6.33 15.27 14.92
C GLY A 64 5.66 15.47 13.55
N TYR A 65 6.44 15.79 12.52
CA TYR A 65 5.93 16.03 11.18
C TYR A 65 5.46 14.76 10.47
N TRP A 66 6.15 13.62 10.69
CA TRP A 66 5.72 12.32 10.19
C TRP A 66 4.46 11.81 10.89
N ILE A 67 4.37 11.94 12.22
CA ILE A 67 3.19 11.48 12.98
C ILE A 67 1.94 12.28 12.61
N THR A 68 2.08 13.59 12.39
CA THR A 68 0.94 14.47 12.08
C THR A 68 0.66 14.64 10.59
N GLU A 69 1.56 14.15 9.73
CA GLU A 69 1.54 14.34 8.28
C GLU A 69 1.22 15.79 7.90
N CYS A 70 1.92 16.74 8.55
CA CYS A 70 1.72 18.17 8.32
C CYS A 70 2.32 18.61 6.98
N PHE A 71 3.40 17.97 6.55
CA PHE A 71 4.02 18.07 5.23
C PHE A 71 4.04 16.69 4.56
N PRO A 72 4.11 16.61 3.22
CA PRO A 72 4.33 15.35 2.52
C PRO A 72 5.57 14.64 3.07
N MET A 73 5.50 13.31 3.24
CA MET A 73 6.58 12.53 3.86
C MET A 73 7.95 12.75 3.20
N ALA A 74 7.98 12.92 1.88
CA ALA A 74 9.20 13.22 1.12
C ALA A 74 9.82 14.57 1.51
N VAL A 75 9.01 15.61 1.71
CA VAL A 75 9.48 16.95 2.13
C VAL A 75 10.07 16.86 3.53
N THR A 76 9.37 16.20 4.46
CA THR A 76 9.87 15.96 5.82
C THR A 76 11.20 15.19 5.80
N SER A 77 11.31 14.19 4.91
CA SER A 77 12.52 13.38 4.77
C SER A 77 13.72 14.16 4.23
N LEU A 78 13.52 15.30 3.57
CA LEU A 78 14.60 16.16 3.05
C LEU A 78 15.05 17.24 4.03
N ILE A 79 14.35 17.43 5.15
CA ILE A 79 14.70 18.41 6.19
C ILE A 79 16.17 18.26 6.67
N PRO A 80 16.71 17.05 6.92
CA PRO A 80 18.11 16.89 7.32
C PRO A 80 19.13 17.49 6.35
N VAL A 81 18.86 17.46 5.04
CA VAL A 81 19.74 18.02 4.00
C VAL A 81 20.04 19.51 4.26
N VAL A 82 19.08 20.22 4.86
CA VAL A 82 19.22 21.64 5.20
C VAL A 82 19.64 21.82 6.66
N LEU A 83 18.97 21.13 7.60
CA LEU A 83 19.18 21.36 9.03
C LEU A 83 20.53 20.82 9.53
N PHE A 84 21.02 19.69 9.02
CA PHE A 84 22.28 19.13 9.49
C PHE A 84 23.49 20.03 9.15
N PRO A 85 23.63 20.55 7.91
CA PRO A 85 24.68 21.51 7.61
C PRO A 85 24.48 22.84 8.33
N ALA A 86 23.25 23.36 8.40
CA ALA A 86 22.95 24.64 9.06
C ALA A 86 23.31 24.62 10.55
N PHE A 87 23.11 23.49 11.22
CA PHE A 87 23.47 23.30 12.63
C PHE A 87 24.86 22.68 12.84
N GLY A 88 25.64 22.45 11.79
CA GLY A 88 26.99 21.88 11.90
C GLY A 88 27.03 20.46 12.49
N VAL A 89 25.98 19.67 12.24
CA VAL A 89 25.87 18.25 12.65
C VAL A 89 26.67 17.38 11.68
N LEU A 90 26.36 17.48 10.39
CA LEU A 90 27.04 16.79 9.29
C LEU A 90 27.28 17.78 8.14
N SER A 91 28.28 17.51 7.31
CA SER A 91 28.48 18.30 6.09
C SER A 91 27.36 18.06 5.08
N THR A 92 27.17 18.97 4.12
CA THR A 92 26.20 18.78 3.04
C THR A 92 26.51 17.53 2.22
N ALA A 93 27.79 17.26 1.96
CA ALA A 93 28.23 16.09 1.21
C ALA A 93 27.88 14.79 1.94
N ASP A 94 28.22 14.70 3.24
CA ASP A 94 27.94 13.50 4.05
C ASP A 94 26.43 13.29 4.20
N THR A 95 25.67 14.38 4.42
CA THR A 95 24.21 14.30 4.58
C THR A 95 23.54 13.82 3.30
N CYS A 96 23.93 14.36 2.14
CA CYS A 96 23.40 13.91 0.84
C CYS A 96 23.83 12.47 0.51
N GLY A 97 25.05 12.06 0.91
CA GLY A 97 25.54 10.69 0.74
C GLY A 97 24.62 9.65 1.40
N CYS A 98 23.99 9.98 2.52
CA CYS A 98 23.03 9.11 3.20
C CYS A 98 21.76 8.80 2.37
N TYR A 99 21.40 9.62 1.38
CA TYR A 99 20.23 9.42 0.51
C TYR A 99 20.53 8.53 -0.70
N VAL A 100 21.80 8.20 -0.94
CA VAL A 100 22.24 7.40 -2.07
C VAL A 100 23.03 6.20 -1.55
N ASN A 101 22.30 5.19 -1.10
CA ASN A 101 22.88 3.91 -0.68
C ASN A 101 22.41 2.76 -1.59
N ASP A 102 23.12 1.64 -1.55
CA ASP A 102 22.84 0.46 -2.37
C ASP A 102 21.41 -0.05 -2.19
N THR A 103 20.87 0.05 -0.98
CA THR A 103 19.51 -0.38 -0.65
C THR A 103 18.45 0.51 -1.31
N ILE A 104 18.67 1.82 -1.35
CA ILE A 104 17.81 2.77 -2.09
C ILE A 104 17.95 2.55 -3.60
N MET A 105 19.14 2.21 -4.10
CA MET A 105 19.31 1.89 -5.52
C MET A 105 18.57 0.62 -5.94
N VAL A 106 18.58 -0.42 -5.10
CA VAL A 106 17.75 -1.62 -5.27
C VAL A 106 16.25 -1.26 -5.25
N PHE A 107 15.84 -0.35 -4.36
CA PHE A 107 14.45 0.14 -4.32
C PHE A 107 14.03 0.80 -5.63
N ILE A 108 14.85 1.71 -6.16
CA ILE A 108 14.59 2.41 -7.42
C ILE A 108 14.49 1.40 -8.57
N GLY A 109 15.43 0.45 -8.68
CA GLY A 109 15.38 -0.60 -9.69
C GLY A 109 14.12 -1.48 -9.59
N GLY A 110 13.71 -1.81 -8.36
CA GLY A 110 12.48 -2.54 -8.08
C GLY A 110 11.21 -1.78 -8.49
N LEU A 111 11.15 -0.48 -8.21
CA LEU A 111 10.03 0.38 -8.62
C LEU A 111 9.92 0.49 -10.15
N VAL A 112 11.05 0.67 -10.84
CA VAL A 112 11.07 0.70 -12.32
C VAL A 112 10.54 -0.61 -12.90
N LEU A 113 10.96 -1.74 -12.34
CA LEU A 113 10.48 -3.06 -12.74
C LEU A 113 8.98 -3.24 -12.47
N ALA A 114 8.50 -2.81 -11.30
CA ALA A 114 7.08 -2.85 -10.95
C ALA A 114 6.23 -2.03 -11.93
N ILE A 115 6.66 -0.79 -12.24
CA ILE A 115 5.97 0.10 -13.20
C ILE A 115 5.95 -0.51 -14.60
N ALA A 116 7.04 -1.18 -15.03
CA ALA A 116 7.07 -1.85 -16.33
C ALA A 116 6.06 -3.02 -16.42
N ILE A 117 5.91 -3.80 -15.33
CA ILE A 117 4.92 -4.88 -15.23
C ILE A 117 3.50 -4.33 -15.21
N GLU A 118 3.30 -3.18 -14.56
CA GLU A 118 2.02 -2.48 -14.53
C GLU A 118 1.64 -1.97 -15.93
N HIS A 119 2.52 -1.21 -16.59
CA HIS A 119 2.28 -0.65 -17.92
C HIS A 119 2.09 -1.72 -19.01
N SER A 120 2.75 -2.87 -18.88
CA SER A 120 2.57 -3.98 -19.83
C SER A 120 1.27 -4.77 -19.59
N SER A 121 0.50 -4.50 -18.53
CA SER A 121 -0.69 -5.29 -18.15
C SER A 121 -0.39 -6.77 -17.90
N LEU A 122 0.89 -7.15 -17.73
CA LEU A 122 1.32 -8.53 -17.49
C LEU A 122 0.71 -9.07 -16.17
N HIS A 123 0.64 -8.22 -15.15
CA HIS A 123 0.02 -8.53 -13.87
C HIS A 123 -1.46 -8.92 -13.99
N LEU A 124 -2.25 -8.25 -14.86
CA LEU A 124 -3.66 -8.61 -15.13
C LEU A 124 -3.77 -9.99 -15.77
N ARG A 125 -2.90 -10.29 -16.74
CA ARG A 125 -2.86 -11.59 -17.41
C ARG A 125 -2.54 -12.72 -16.44
N ILE A 126 -1.58 -12.50 -15.53
CA ILE A 126 -1.23 -13.45 -14.47
C ILE A 126 -2.42 -13.61 -13.50
N ALA A 127 -3.03 -12.51 -13.06
CA ALA A 127 -4.16 -12.53 -12.13
C ALA A 127 -5.36 -13.32 -12.67
N LEU A 128 -5.81 -12.97 -13.88
CA LEU A 128 -6.93 -13.64 -14.54
C LEU A 128 -6.61 -15.09 -14.91
N GLY A 129 -5.37 -15.36 -15.30
CA GLY A 129 -4.89 -16.72 -15.56
C GLY A 129 -4.98 -17.63 -14.33
N VAL A 130 -4.57 -17.13 -13.16
CA VAL A 130 -4.70 -17.88 -11.90
C VAL A 130 -6.16 -18.03 -11.50
N MET A 131 -6.96 -16.96 -11.57
CA MET A 131 -8.38 -17.04 -11.20
C MET A 131 -9.16 -18.05 -12.06
N LYS A 132 -8.79 -18.23 -13.34
CA LYS A 132 -9.33 -19.28 -14.21
C LYS A 132 -9.08 -20.71 -13.69
N THR A 133 -8.07 -20.92 -12.85
CA THR A 133 -7.67 -22.25 -12.36
C THR A 133 -8.21 -22.61 -10.98
N VAL A 134 -8.48 -21.61 -10.12
CA VAL A 134 -8.78 -21.83 -8.68
C VAL A 134 -10.24 -22.28 -8.45
N GLY A 135 -11.12 -22.12 -9.45
CA GLY A 135 -12.54 -22.50 -9.40
C GLY A 135 -13.43 -21.36 -8.89
N CYS A 136 -14.74 -21.51 -9.05
CA CYS A 136 -15.66 -20.37 -9.00
C CYS A 136 -16.56 -20.24 -7.78
N THR A 137 -16.53 -21.17 -6.82
CA THR A 137 -17.26 -20.93 -5.57
C THR A 137 -16.73 -19.67 -4.89
N HIS A 138 -17.59 -18.91 -4.20
CA HIS A 138 -17.19 -17.69 -3.48
C HIS A 138 -15.96 -17.90 -2.59
N GLY A 139 -15.89 -19.03 -1.89
CA GLY A 139 -14.74 -19.36 -1.05
C GLY A 139 -13.44 -19.62 -1.83
N LYS A 140 -13.52 -20.30 -2.98
CA LYS A 140 -12.37 -20.56 -3.85
C LYS A 140 -11.94 -19.29 -4.58
N LEU A 141 -12.89 -18.53 -5.10
CA LEU A 141 -12.67 -17.26 -5.76
C LEU A 141 -11.99 -16.25 -4.82
N LEU A 142 -12.47 -16.13 -3.58
CA LEU A 142 -11.82 -15.32 -2.55
C LEU A 142 -10.39 -15.80 -2.28
N GLY A 143 -10.17 -17.12 -2.23
CA GLY A 143 -8.83 -17.70 -2.03
C GLY A 143 -7.88 -17.41 -3.18
N GLY A 144 -8.36 -17.53 -4.43
CA GLY A 144 -7.63 -17.17 -5.64
C GLY A 144 -7.26 -15.69 -5.62
N LEU A 145 -8.20 -14.82 -5.27
CA LEU A 145 -7.95 -13.39 -5.12
C LEU A 145 -6.90 -13.11 -4.04
N CYS A 146 -7.00 -13.71 -2.86
CA CYS A 146 -6.02 -13.56 -1.79
C CYS A 146 -4.61 -13.96 -2.25
N ALA A 147 -4.49 -15.13 -2.89
CA ALA A 147 -3.21 -15.67 -3.36
C ALA A 147 -2.59 -14.79 -4.45
N VAL A 148 -3.39 -14.40 -5.45
CA VAL A 148 -2.94 -13.53 -6.55
C VAL A 148 -2.54 -12.15 -6.03
N THR A 149 -3.35 -11.56 -5.14
CA THR A 149 -3.05 -10.24 -4.56
C THR A 149 -1.74 -10.27 -3.78
N ALA A 150 -1.55 -11.29 -2.94
CA ALA A 150 -0.31 -11.46 -2.21
C ALA A 150 0.89 -11.64 -3.15
N PHE A 151 0.75 -12.48 -4.18
CA PHE A 151 1.81 -12.72 -5.17
C PHE A 151 2.18 -11.45 -5.95
N ILE A 152 1.20 -10.68 -6.42
CA ILE A 152 1.48 -9.43 -7.16
C ILE A 152 2.15 -8.40 -6.24
N SER A 153 1.68 -8.31 -4.98
CA SER A 153 2.23 -7.35 -4.02
C SER A 153 3.65 -7.70 -3.53
N MET A 154 4.16 -8.90 -3.84
CA MET A 154 5.58 -9.21 -3.64
C MET A 154 6.49 -8.36 -4.54
N TRP A 155 5.98 -7.86 -5.66
CA TRP A 155 6.77 -7.19 -6.70
C TRP A 155 6.31 -5.76 -6.98
N VAL A 156 5.04 -5.49 -6.73
CA VAL A 156 4.39 -4.21 -6.94
C VAL A 156 3.99 -3.63 -5.58
N SER A 157 3.95 -2.30 -5.46
CA SER A 157 3.57 -1.65 -4.19
C SER A 157 2.19 -2.10 -3.71
N ASN A 158 2.01 -2.23 -2.38
CA ASN A 158 0.75 -2.66 -1.76
C ASN A 158 -0.45 -1.80 -2.21
N THR A 159 -0.25 -0.49 -2.34
CA THR A 159 -1.28 0.45 -2.79
C THR A 159 -1.68 0.17 -4.24
N ALA A 160 -0.71 0.00 -5.15
CA ALA A 160 -0.99 -0.33 -6.53
C ALA A 160 -1.63 -1.72 -6.66
N ALA A 161 -1.12 -2.74 -5.94
CA ALA A 161 -1.72 -4.08 -5.91
C ALA A 161 -3.19 -4.04 -5.48
N THR A 162 -3.52 -3.26 -4.45
CA THR A 162 -4.90 -3.08 -3.99
C THR A 162 -5.75 -2.34 -5.04
N ALA A 163 -5.24 -1.23 -5.57
CA ALA A 163 -5.94 -0.42 -6.58
C ALA A 163 -6.24 -1.22 -7.85
N MET A 164 -5.35 -2.12 -8.27
CA MET A 164 -5.53 -3.01 -9.41
C MET A 164 -6.59 -4.10 -9.15
N MET A 165 -6.65 -4.62 -7.92
CA MET A 165 -7.62 -5.67 -7.57
C MET A 165 -9.05 -5.16 -7.45
N VAL A 166 -9.24 -3.90 -7.04
CA VAL A 166 -10.57 -3.33 -6.83
C VAL A 166 -11.44 -3.38 -8.11
N PRO A 167 -11.00 -2.93 -9.29
CA PRO A 167 -11.76 -3.08 -10.52
C PRO A 167 -12.07 -4.53 -10.89
N ILE A 168 -11.14 -5.47 -10.65
CA ILE A 168 -11.34 -6.90 -10.92
C ILE A 168 -12.44 -7.45 -10.01
N ILE A 169 -12.39 -7.12 -8.72
CA ILE A 169 -13.40 -7.51 -7.72
C ILE A 169 -14.77 -7.01 -8.15
N PHE A 170 -14.89 -5.74 -8.52
CA PHE A 170 -16.16 -5.18 -8.96
C PHE A 170 -16.63 -5.77 -10.28
N ALA A 171 -15.75 -6.08 -11.22
CA ALA A 171 -16.12 -6.77 -12.46
C ALA A 171 -16.74 -8.13 -12.17
N VAL A 172 -16.20 -8.90 -11.22
CA VAL A 172 -16.75 -10.20 -10.83
C VAL A 172 -18.05 -10.06 -10.05
N LEU A 173 -18.10 -9.14 -9.08
CA LEU A 173 -19.27 -8.94 -8.21
C LEU A 173 -20.48 -8.36 -8.96
N ASN A 174 -20.27 -7.42 -9.89
CA ASN A 174 -21.37 -6.83 -10.67
C ASN A 174 -22.01 -7.85 -11.61
N GLU A 175 -21.24 -8.79 -12.15
CA GLU A 175 -21.77 -9.85 -13.01
C GLU A 175 -22.54 -10.90 -12.21
N LEU A 176 -22.05 -11.25 -11.02
CA LEU A 176 -22.79 -12.07 -10.06
C LEU A 176 -24.09 -11.40 -9.62
N GLU A 177 -24.12 -10.07 -9.52
CA GLU A 177 -25.33 -9.30 -9.23
C GLU A 177 -26.32 -9.29 -10.39
N GLN A 178 -25.85 -9.08 -11.63
CA GLN A 178 -26.70 -9.17 -12.82
C GLN A 178 -27.33 -10.55 -13.00
N ALA A 179 -26.60 -11.60 -12.65
CA ALA A 179 -27.10 -12.97 -12.66
C ALA A 179 -27.97 -13.34 -11.44
N GLY A 180 -28.16 -12.42 -10.49
CA GLY A 180 -29.06 -12.58 -9.34
C GLY A 180 -28.49 -13.41 -8.18
N TYR A 181 -27.18 -13.70 -8.19
CA TYR A 181 -26.53 -14.54 -7.17
C TYR A 181 -25.98 -13.76 -5.98
N CYS A 182 -25.68 -12.47 -6.13
CA CYS A 182 -25.31 -11.61 -5.01
C CYS A 182 -25.82 -10.18 -5.17
N ARG A 183 -25.70 -9.37 -4.12
CA ARG A 183 -25.85 -7.91 -4.22
C ARG A 183 -24.52 -7.27 -3.87
N VAL A 184 -24.13 -6.25 -4.61
CA VAL A 184 -22.87 -5.54 -4.34
C VAL A 184 -23.06 -4.54 -3.21
N TYR A 185 -24.20 -3.84 -3.21
CA TYR A 185 -24.56 -2.85 -2.20
C TYR A 185 -25.94 -3.12 -1.59
N ASP A 186 -26.04 -2.97 -0.27
CA ASP A 186 -27.31 -2.86 0.44
C ASP A 186 -27.75 -1.38 0.48
N GLN A 187 -29.01 -1.12 0.16
CA GLN A 187 -29.62 0.19 0.30
C GLN A 187 -30.13 0.37 1.73
N LEU A 188 -29.70 1.43 2.41
CA LEU A 188 -30.23 1.75 3.73
C LEU A 188 -31.64 2.33 3.62
N PRO A 189 -32.54 2.01 4.56
CA PRO A 189 -33.84 2.66 4.64
C PRO A 189 -33.65 4.16 4.84
N VAL A 190 -34.14 4.95 3.87
CA VAL A 190 -34.15 6.40 3.96
C VAL A 190 -35.24 6.81 4.96
N PRO A 191 -34.94 7.60 6.00
CA PRO A 191 -35.97 8.13 6.89
C PRO A 191 -37.01 8.92 6.08
N PRO A 192 -38.32 8.71 6.30
CA PRO A 192 -39.33 9.45 5.57
C PRO A 192 -39.16 10.95 5.83
N GLY A 193 -38.86 11.71 4.77
CA GLY A 193 -38.67 13.17 4.81
C GLY A 193 -37.23 13.68 4.69
N SER A 194 -36.20 12.81 4.60
CA SER A 194 -34.83 13.27 4.31
C SER A 194 -34.64 13.56 2.82
N LEU A 195 -34.00 14.69 2.50
CA LEU A 195 -33.59 15.07 1.14
C LEU A 195 -32.29 14.40 0.68
N ASP A 196 -31.62 13.68 1.57
CA ASP A 196 -30.35 13.02 1.29
C ASP A 196 -30.55 11.81 0.35
N PRO A 197 -29.66 11.61 -0.63
CA PRO A 197 -29.72 10.42 -1.46
C PRO A 197 -29.54 9.15 -0.60
N PRO A 198 -30.16 8.02 -0.98
CA PRO A 198 -30.04 6.77 -0.24
C PRO A 198 -28.57 6.36 -0.09
N GLU A 199 -28.12 6.25 1.15
CA GLU A 199 -26.76 5.80 1.47
C GLU A 199 -26.63 4.31 1.11
N GLN A 200 -25.65 4.00 0.25
CA GLN A 200 -25.32 2.64 -0.16
C GLN A 200 -24.19 2.11 0.70
N ARG A 201 -24.35 0.90 1.24
CA ARG A 201 -23.27 0.21 1.99
C ARG A 201 -22.88 -1.08 1.28
N PRO A 202 -21.58 -1.40 1.17
CA PRO A 202 -21.16 -2.66 0.57
C PRO A 202 -21.69 -3.83 1.38
N THR A 203 -22.18 -4.87 0.70
CA THR A 203 -22.65 -6.08 1.38
C THR A 203 -21.50 -6.77 2.11
N ARG A 204 -21.83 -7.75 2.96
CA ARG A 204 -20.81 -8.53 3.68
C ARG A 204 -19.87 -9.29 2.73
N ILE A 205 -20.39 -9.76 1.60
CA ILE A 205 -19.59 -10.41 0.55
C ILE A 205 -18.64 -9.40 -0.09
N THR A 206 -19.15 -8.26 -0.56
CA THR A 206 -18.32 -7.19 -1.15
C THR A 206 -17.24 -6.74 -0.17
N THR A 207 -17.60 -6.55 1.09
CA THR A 207 -16.66 -6.20 2.16
C THR A 207 -15.57 -7.26 2.31
N ALA A 208 -15.91 -8.55 2.27
CA ALA A 208 -14.91 -9.62 2.36
C ALA A 208 -13.91 -9.59 1.21
N TYR A 209 -14.35 -9.35 -0.03
CA TYR A 209 -13.45 -9.23 -1.18
C TYR A 209 -12.55 -7.99 -1.09
N LEU A 210 -13.09 -6.85 -0.69
CA LEU A 210 -12.30 -5.61 -0.51
C LEU A 210 -11.26 -5.76 0.62
N LEU A 211 -11.66 -6.37 1.75
CA LEU A 211 -10.73 -6.66 2.85
C LEU A 211 -9.65 -7.67 2.43
N ALA A 212 -10.01 -8.68 1.64
CA ALA A 212 -9.04 -9.62 1.09
C ALA A 212 -7.97 -8.89 0.26
N ALA A 213 -8.36 -7.97 -0.62
CA ALA A 213 -7.41 -7.18 -1.40
C ALA A 213 -6.48 -6.33 -0.52
N ALA A 214 -7.04 -5.61 0.46
CA ALA A 214 -6.27 -4.72 1.32
C ALA A 214 -5.28 -5.47 2.24
N TYR A 215 -5.71 -6.56 2.86
CA TYR A 215 -4.85 -7.32 3.77
C TYR A 215 -3.86 -8.21 3.02
N CYS A 216 -4.29 -8.89 1.95
CA CYS A 216 -3.40 -9.78 1.22
C CYS A 216 -2.33 -9.02 0.44
N SER A 217 -2.59 -7.79 -0.04
CA SER A 217 -1.53 -6.94 -0.59
C SER A 217 -0.50 -6.59 0.47
N THR A 218 -0.95 -6.21 1.66
CA THR A 218 -0.08 -5.91 2.80
C THR A 218 0.80 -7.11 3.17
N PHE A 219 0.24 -8.31 3.28
CA PHE A 219 1.02 -9.53 3.54
C PHE A 219 1.96 -9.85 2.38
N GLY A 220 1.49 -9.75 1.14
CA GLY A 220 2.29 -9.97 -0.06
C GLY A 220 3.57 -9.13 -0.11
N GLY A 221 3.46 -7.85 0.27
CA GLY A 221 4.60 -6.94 0.37
C GLY A 221 5.71 -7.41 1.32
N THR A 222 5.41 -8.26 2.29
CA THR A 222 6.43 -8.81 3.21
C THR A 222 7.28 -9.91 2.58
N GLY A 223 6.80 -10.54 1.50
CA GLY A 223 7.42 -11.75 0.93
C GLY A 223 8.80 -11.53 0.31
N THR A 224 9.09 -10.33 -0.21
CA THR A 224 10.39 -10.00 -0.83
C THR A 224 10.93 -8.68 -0.27
N LEU A 225 12.23 -8.42 -0.47
CA LEU A 225 12.81 -7.14 -0.09
C LEU A 225 12.15 -5.96 -0.81
N VAL A 226 11.76 -6.11 -2.07
CA VAL A 226 11.26 -5.01 -2.90
C VAL A 226 9.77 -4.71 -2.67
N GLY A 227 9.01 -5.66 -2.12
CA GLY A 227 7.55 -5.53 -1.97
C GLY A 227 7.10 -4.31 -1.15
N THR A 228 7.82 -3.95 -0.08
CA THR A 228 7.55 -2.74 0.70
C THR A 228 8.83 -2.01 1.12
N GLY A 229 8.76 -0.67 1.14
CA GLY A 229 9.86 0.18 1.58
C GLY A 229 10.32 -0.11 3.01
N THR A 230 9.44 -0.62 3.88
CA THR A 230 9.82 -0.99 5.26
C THR A 230 10.85 -2.11 5.32
N ASN A 231 10.81 -3.06 4.39
CA ASN A 231 11.78 -4.18 4.32
C ASN A 231 13.17 -3.66 3.95
N LEU A 232 13.22 -2.72 3.01
CA LEU A 232 14.46 -2.08 2.58
C LEU A 232 15.00 -1.14 3.65
N THR A 233 14.14 -0.37 4.32
CA THR A 233 14.55 0.42 5.49
C THR A 233 15.16 -0.47 6.57
N PHE A 234 14.55 -1.63 6.86
CA PHE A 234 15.13 -2.59 7.80
C PHE A 234 16.50 -3.09 7.35
N LYS A 235 16.63 -3.51 6.08
CA LYS A 235 17.93 -3.93 5.50
C LYS A 235 19.00 -2.84 5.66
N GLY A 236 18.67 -1.60 5.29
CA GLY A 236 19.60 -0.47 5.37
C GLY A 236 20.02 -0.15 6.82
N ILE A 237 19.08 -0.20 7.76
CA ILE A 237 19.37 -0.01 9.19
C ILE A 237 20.24 -1.16 9.72
N PHE A 238 19.90 -2.41 9.39
CA PHE A 238 20.62 -3.59 9.86
C PHE A 238 22.07 -3.58 9.38
N GLU A 239 22.29 -3.32 8.09
CA GLU A 239 23.63 -3.27 7.49
C GLU A 239 24.46 -2.10 8.03
N SER A 240 23.82 -0.98 8.37
CA SER A 240 24.47 0.17 9.00
C SER A 240 24.89 -0.10 10.45
N ILE A 241 24.03 -0.76 11.24
CA ILE A 241 24.32 -1.08 12.65
C ILE A 241 25.34 -2.23 12.77
N PHE A 242 25.29 -3.21 11.86
CA PHE A 242 26.13 -4.42 11.91
C PHE A 242 27.00 -4.56 10.64
N PRO A 243 28.01 -3.70 10.45
CA PRO A 243 28.83 -3.69 9.23
C PRO A 243 29.70 -4.95 9.05
N GLY A 244 29.96 -5.70 10.12
CA GLY A 244 30.69 -6.98 10.09
C GLY A 244 29.81 -8.20 9.78
N SER A 245 28.50 -8.02 9.59
CA SER A 245 27.59 -9.10 9.20
C SER A 245 27.61 -9.32 7.70
N GLU A 246 27.17 -10.48 7.22
CA GLU A 246 27.09 -10.77 5.77
C GLU A 246 26.00 -9.97 5.02
N GLY A 247 25.33 -9.03 5.69
CA GLY A 247 24.20 -8.27 5.17
C GLY A 247 22.94 -9.11 5.02
N ILE A 248 21.87 -8.51 4.49
CA ILE A 248 20.62 -9.23 4.23
C ILE A 248 20.46 -9.40 2.72
N ASN A 249 20.64 -10.63 2.26
CA ASN A 249 20.45 -10.97 0.85
C ASN A 249 18.99 -11.29 0.53
N PHE A 250 18.63 -11.12 -0.74
CA PHE A 250 17.27 -11.35 -1.24
C PHE A 250 16.75 -12.76 -0.91
N THR A 251 17.60 -13.77 -1.10
CA THR A 251 17.28 -15.17 -0.84
C THR A 251 17.04 -15.46 0.63
N GLN A 252 17.90 -14.94 1.51
CA GLN A 252 17.75 -15.09 2.96
C GLN A 252 16.44 -14.44 3.46
N TRP A 253 16.13 -13.24 2.95
CA TRP A 253 14.88 -12.57 3.25
C TRP A 253 13.67 -13.41 2.81
N MET A 254 13.68 -13.92 1.58
CA MET A 254 12.57 -14.72 1.08
C MET A 254 12.38 -16.01 1.88
N ILE A 255 13.46 -16.73 2.22
CA ILE A 255 13.37 -17.94 3.03
C ILE A 255 12.75 -17.64 4.40
N ALA A 256 13.08 -16.50 5.02
CA ALA A 256 12.54 -16.09 6.30
C ALA A 256 11.08 -15.59 6.22
N SER A 257 10.76 -14.74 5.25
CA SER A 257 9.50 -13.98 5.21
C SER A 257 8.40 -14.66 4.41
N LEU A 258 8.74 -15.43 3.36
CA LEU A 258 7.76 -16.05 2.46
C LEU A 258 6.87 -17.09 3.17
N PRO A 259 7.38 -17.96 4.06
CA PRO A 259 6.53 -18.86 4.83
C PRO A 259 5.50 -18.11 5.68
N GLN A 260 5.94 -17.05 6.37
CA GLN A 260 5.08 -16.21 7.21
C GLN A 260 4.02 -15.47 6.38
N MET A 261 4.40 -14.94 5.21
CA MET A 261 3.46 -14.35 4.26
C MET A 261 2.36 -15.35 3.87
N ILE A 262 2.73 -16.57 3.46
CA ILE A 262 1.76 -17.60 3.04
C ILE A 262 0.80 -17.93 4.18
N VAL A 263 1.32 -18.12 5.40
CA VAL A 263 0.51 -18.42 6.58
C VAL A 263 -0.46 -17.28 6.85
N ASN A 264 -0.01 -16.03 6.84
CA ASN A 264 -0.88 -14.87 7.10
C ASN A 264 -1.96 -14.68 6.01
N THR A 265 -1.61 -14.87 4.74
CA THR A 265 -2.56 -14.84 3.64
C THR A 265 -3.61 -15.93 3.78
N PHE A 266 -3.19 -17.15 4.15
CA PHE A 266 -4.11 -18.27 4.41
C PHE A 266 -5.03 -18.00 5.60
N LEU A 267 -4.49 -17.52 6.72
CA LEU A 267 -5.27 -17.17 7.90
C LEU A 267 -6.30 -16.06 7.60
N THR A 268 -5.92 -15.08 6.79
CA THR A 268 -6.82 -14.01 6.34
C THR A 268 -7.95 -14.55 5.49
N TRP A 269 -7.63 -15.35 4.48
CA TRP A 269 -8.64 -16.04 3.66
C TRP A 269 -9.61 -16.85 4.53
N PHE A 270 -9.07 -17.67 5.44
CA PHE A 270 -9.86 -18.50 6.33
C PHE A 270 -10.76 -17.66 7.25
N TYR A 271 -10.20 -16.62 7.89
CA TYR A 271 -10.94 -15.70 8.75
C TYR A 271 -12.10 -15.03 8.01
N LEU A 272 -11.85 -14.47 6.82
CA LEU A 272 -12.87 -13.79 6.03
C LEU A 272 -13.99 -14.76 5.63
N ARG A 273 -13.64 -16.00 5.28
CA ARG A 273 -14.61 -17.05 4.94
C ARG A 273 -15.49 -17.44 6.14
N VAL A 274 -14.92 -17.50 7.35
CA VAL A 274 -15.67 -17.85 8.57
C VAL A 274 -16.59 -16.70 9.02
N VAL A 275 -16.07 -15.46 9.00
CA VAL A 275 -16.79 -14.30 9.53
C VAL A 275 -17.86 -13.81 8.56
N TYR A 276 -17.52 -13.67 7.27
CA TYR A 276 -18.38 -13.02 6.27
C TYR A 276 -19.17 -13.98 5.39
N MET A 277 -18.67 -15.20 5.15
CA MET A 277 -19.33 -16.20 4.29
C MET A 277 -19.93 -17.38 5.06
N GLY A 278 -19.92 -17.35 6.40
CA GLY A 278 -20.61 -18.33 7.23
C GLY A 278 -20.07 -19.76 7.11
N PHE A 279 -18.80 -19.97 6.74
CA PHE A 279 -18.26 -21.32 6.48
C PHE A 279 -18.43 -22.34 7.62
N LEU A 280 -18.23 -21.91 8.88
CA LEU A 280 -18.45 -22.74 10.07
C LEU A 280 -19.91 -22.70 10.58
N ARG A 281 -20.80 -21.98 9.89
CA ARG A 281 -22.22 -21.80 10.24
C ARG A 281 -23.10 -22.05 9.00
N PRO A 282 -23.22 -23.30 8.52
CA PRO A 282 -23.91 -23.61 7.26
C PRO A 282 -25.40 -23.23 7.23
N ARG A 283 -26.03 -23.13 8.41
CA ARG A 283 -27.44 -22.71 8.55
C ARG A 283 -27.64 -21.19 8.65
N SER A 284 -26.57 -20.40 8.59
CA SER A 284 -26.65 -18.94 8.68
C SER A 284 -27.13 -18.34 7.35
N LYS A 285 -27.77 -17.16 7.44
CA LYS A 285 -28.16 -16.38 6.25
C LYS A 285 -26.96 -16.08 5.35
N ASP A 286 -25.80 -15.81 5.96
CA ASP A 286 -24.55 -15.53 5.22
C ASP A 286 -24.10 -16.72 4.37
N ALA A 287 -24.20 -17.95 4.91
CA ALA A 287 -23.82 -19.17 4.20
C ALA A 287 -24.75 -19.46 3.01
N GLN A 288 -26.04 -19.14 3.16
CA GLN A 288 -27.02 -19.28 2.07
C GLN A 288 -26.79 -18.25 0.95
N ILE A 289 -26.42 -17.01 1.29
CA ILE A 289 -26.12 -15.96 0.31
C ILE A 289 -24.78 -16.23 -0.40
N ALA A 290 -23.81 -16.82 0.30
CA ALA A 290 -22.51 -17.17 -0.28
C ALA A 290 -22.55 -18.42 -1.18
N ASP A 291 -23.63 -19.21 -1.14
CA ASP A 291 -23.82 -20.37 -2.01
C ASP A 291 -24.45 -19.94 -3.34
N ILE A 292 -23.63 -19.88 -4.37
CA ILE A 292 -24.04 -19.47 -5.73
C ILE A 292 -24.43 -20.64 -6.63
N GLY A 293 -24.29 -21.88 -6.13
CA GLY A 293 -24.53 -23.08 -6.91
C GLY A 293 -23.66 -23.22 -8.17
N ILE A 294 -23.95 -24.25 -8.97
CA ILE A 294 -23.19 -24.57 -10.19
C ILE A 294 -23.39 -23.50 -11.27
N GLU A 295 -24.60 -22.91 -11.36
CA GLU A 295 -24.90 -21.89 -12.35
C GLU A 295 -24.15 -20.58 -12.09
N GLY A 296 -24.10 -20.10 -10.84
CA GLY A 296 -23.31 -18.92 -10.49
C GLY A 296 -21.80 -19.15 -10.66
N GLU A 297 -21.34 -20.39 -10.47
CA GLU A 297 -19.96 -20.77 -10.80
C GLU A 297 -19.66 -20.66 -12.30
N MET A 298 -20.60 -21.07 -13.16
CA MET A 298 -20.47 -20.93 -14.61
C MET A 298 -20.45 -19.46 -15.04
N VAL A 299 -21.33 -18.63 -14.49
CA VAL A 299 -21.34 -17.17 -14.76
C VAL A 299 -19.98 -16.56 -14.38
N THR A 300 -19.49 -16.83 -13.17
CA THR A 300 -18.18 -16.34 -12.70
C THR A 300 -17.05 -16.75 -13.65
N ASN A 301 -17.04 -18.01 -14.09
CA ASN A 301 -16.04 -18.52 -15.04
C ASN A 301 -16.13 -17.78 -16.38
N GLN A 302 -17.34 -17.57 -16.91
CA GLN A 302 -17.55 -16.86 -18.17
C GLN A 302 -17.03 -15.42 -18.10
N VAL A 303 -17.25 -14.73 -16.98
CA VAL A 303 -16.77 -13.36 -16.75
C VAL A 303 -15.25 -13.31 -16.73
N ILE A 304 -14.62 -14.19 -15.96
CA ILE A 304 -13.15 -14.28 -15.90
C ILE A 304 -12.58 -14.60 -17.29
N GLU A 305 -13.22 -15.51 -18.02
CA GLU A 305 -12.79 -15.88 -19.37
C GLU A 305 -12.97 -14.74 -20.37
N GLN A 306 -14.07 -13.99 -20.28
CA GLN A 306 -14.32 -12.83 -21.12
C GLN A 306 -13.29 -11.73 -20.85
N ARG A 307 -13.02 -11.39 -19.59
CA ARG A 307 -11.96 -10.44 -19.21
C ARG A 307 -10.58 -10.90 -19.66
N TYR A 308 -10.30 -12.20 -19.59
CA TYR A 308 -9.06 -12.76 -20.11
C TYR A 308 -8.96 -12.65 -21.63
N LYS A 309 -10.07 -12.85 -22.36
CA LYS A 309 -10.13 -12.67 -23.82
C LYS A 309 -9.98 -11.21 -24.24
N GLU A 310 -10.50 -10.27 -23.46
CA GLU A 310 -10.36 -8.82 -23.69
C GLU A 310 -8.89 -8.35 -23.68
N LEU A 311 -8.00 -9.04 -22.94
CA LEU A 311 -6.56 -8.77 -22.95
C LEU A 311 -5.89 -9.11 -24.29
N GLY A 312 -6.51 -9.94 -25.13
CA GLY A 312 -5.97 -10.40 -26.41
C GLY A 312 -4.68 -11.22 -26.28
N ASN A 313 -3.99 -11.40 -27.41
CA ASN A 313 -2.74 -12.17 -27.49
C ASN A 313 -1.58 -11.43 -26.83
N ILE A 314 -0.62 -12.19 -26.29
CA ILE A 314 0.62 -11.65 -25.70
C ILE A 314 1.35 -10.84 -26.77
N ARG A 315 1.52 -9.55 -26.51
CA ARG A 315 2.31 -8.65 -27.37
C ARG A 315 3.80 -8.74 -27.02
N PHE A 316 4.65 -8.29 -27.93
CA PHE A 316 6.11 -8.32 -27.73
C PHE A 316 6.55 -7.65 -26.43
N HIS A 317 5.96 -6.49 -26.08
CA HIS A 317 6.32 -5.77 -24.85
C HIS A 317 5.98 -6.57 -23.58
N GLU A 318 4.83 -7.26 -23.54
CA GLU A 318 4.47 -8.17 -22.43
C GLU A 318 5.49 -9.29 -22.30
N GLY A 319 5.86 -9.93 -23.41
CA GLY A 319 6.85 -10.99 -23.43
C GLY A 319 8.25 -10.53 -23.02
N ALA A 320 8.68 -9.36 -23.49
CA ALA A 320 9.97 -8.77 -23.15
C ALA A 320 10.05 -8.40 -21.66
N VAL A 321 9.02 -7.75 -21.11
CA VAL A 321 8.94 -7.41 -19.68
C VAL A 321 8.91 -8.67 -18.82
N ALA A 322 8.14 -9.71 -19.22
CA ALA A 322 8.13 -10.99 -18.51
C ALA A 322 9.52 -11.66 -18.51
N GLY A 323 10.23 -11.64 -19.64
CA GLY A 323 11.59 -12.16 -19.74
C GLY A 323 12.56 -11.42 -18.83
N LEU A 324 12.57 -10.09 -18.88
CA LEU A 324 13.42 -9.25 -18.02
C LEU A 324 13.09 -9.45 -16.53
N PHE A 325 11.82 -9.59 -16.19
CA PHE A 325 11.37 -9.86 -14.82
C PHE A 325 11.89 -11.20 -14.30
N ILE A 326 11.74 -12.27 -15.08
CA ILE A 326 12.24 -13.62 -14.72
C ILE A 326 13.76 -13.60 -14.55
N VAL A 327 14.48 -12.96 -15.49
CA VAL A 327 15.95 -12.82 -15.41
C VAL A 327 16.34 -12.04 -14.16
N CYS A 328 15.65 -10.94 -13.85
CA CYS A 328 15.94 -10.13 -12.66
C CYS A 328 15.76 -10.94 -11.36
N ILE A 329 14.63 -11.65 -11.23
CA ILE A 329 14.38 -12.53 -10.06
C ILE A 329 15.45 -13.61 -9.95
N PHE A 330 15.80 -14.24 -11.07
CA PHE A 330 16.86 -15.25 -11.09
C PHE A 330 18.20 -14.68 -10.62
N LEU A 331 18.60 -13.51 -11.13
CA LEU A 331 19.82 -12.84 -10.71
C LEU A 331 19.79 -12.48 -9.22
N TRP A 332 18.67 -11.99 -8.68
CA TRP A 332 18.55 -11.70 -7.25
C TRP A 332 18.64 -12.95 -6.37
N LEU A 333 17.95 -14.03 -6.73
CA LEU A 333 17.94 -15.27 -5.96
C LEU A 333 19.28 -16.01 -5.98
N PHE A 334 19.97 -16.01 -7.11
CA PHE A 334 21.22 -16.76 -7.28
C PHE A 334 22.48 -15.91 -7.06
N ARG A 335 22.34 -14.65 -6.61
CA ARG A 335 23.49 -13.76 -6.33
C ARG A 335 24.43 -14.35 -5.30
N LYS A 336 23.91 -14.62 -4.10
CA LYS A 336 24.60 -15.28 -2.98
C LYS A 336 23.56 -16.04 -2.14
N PRO A 337 23.04 -17.18 -2.66
CA PRO A 337 21.92 -17.87 -2.04
C PRO A 337 22.27 -18.53 -0.69
N GLY A 338 23.55 -18.75 -0.39
CA GLY A 338 24.03 -19.33 0.86
C GLY A 338 23.95 -20.86 0.94
N PHE A 339 23.10 -21.50 0.14
CA PHE A 339 23.01 -22.97 0.03
C PHE A 339 23.74 -23.55 -1.19
N VAL A 340 24.01 -22.73 -2.21
CA VAL A 340 24.86 -23.04 -3.36
C VAL A 340 25.78 -21.85 -3.61
N ARG A 341 26.90 -22.09 -4.31
CA ARG A 341 27.82 -21.03 -4.72
C ARG A 341 27.09 -20.05 -5.63
N GLY A 342 27.10 -18.78 -5.24
CA GLY A 342 26.39 -17.72 -5.96
C GLY A 342 27.11 -17.28 -7.23
N TRP A 343 26.40 -16.73 -8.20
CA TRP A 343 27.05 -16.19 -9.39
C TRP A 343 27.99 -15.02 -9.07
N ALA A 344 27.73 -14.27 -7.99
CA ALA A 344 28.62 -13.19 -7.57
C ALA A 344 30.00 -13.74 -7.14
N GLU A 345 30.01 -14.84 -6.40
CA GLU A 345 31.24 -15.52 -5.95
C GLU A 345 31.99 -16.17 -7.11
N VAL A 346 31.27 -16.69 -8.10
CA VAL A 346 31.87 -17.25 -9.32
C VAL A 346 32.60 -16.17 -10.12
N ILE A 347 32.04 -14.96 -10.20
CA ILE A 347 32.65 -13.84 -10.93
C ILE A 347 33.83 -13.24 -10.18
N THR A 348 33.75 -13.08 -8.85
CA THR A 348 34.87 -12.52 -8.06
C THR A 348 36.07 -13.43 -7.93
N ASP A 349 35.87 -14.75 -8.09
CA ASP A 349 36.95 -15.74 -8.04
C ASP A 349 37.58 -16.02 -9.41
N MET A 350 37.03 -15.44 -10.50
CA MET A 350 37.66 -15.38 -11.83
C MET A 350 38.59 -14.18 -11.91
#